data_AF-A0A6J3C9E0-F1
#
_entry.id   AF-A0A6J3C9E0-F1
#
_cell.length_a   1.000
_cell.length_b   1.000
_cell.length_c   1.000
_cell.angle_alpha   90.00
_cell.angle_beta   90.00
_cell.angle_gamma   90.00
#
_symmetry.space_group_name_H-M   'P 1'
#
loop_
_entity.id
_entity.type
_entity.pdbx_description
1 polymer ?
#
loop_
_entity_poly.entity_id
_entity_poly.type
_entity_poly.pdbx_seq_one_letter_code
_entity_poly.pdbx_strand_id
1 'polypeptide(L)' 'MNLLFQGGIPYWILGKYPNIKLRTTDKDFIQETRIWMNKLFSRLTPLLFGNGGPIILVQVTFFLT' A
#
# COMPACT_ATOMS: atom_id res chain seq x y z
N MET A 1 -6.59 -0.17 -18.52
CA MET A 1 -7.19 -1.43 -18.04
C MET A 1 -6.08 -2.47 -17.89
N ASN A 2 -5.27 -2.43 -16.83
CA ASN A 2 -4.17 -3.41 -16.54
C ASN A 2 -3.59 -3.24 -15.10
N LEU A 3 -4.38 -2.78 -14.12
CA LEU A 3 -3.89 -2.49 -12.76
C LEU A 3 -3.89 -3.70 -11.81
N LEU A 4 -4.29 -4.89 -12.25
CA LEU A 4 -4.56 -6.04 -11.36
C LEU A 4 -3.51 -7.16 -11.38
N PHE A 5 -2.50 -7.12 -12.26
CA PHE A 5 -1.59 -8.26 -12.46
C PHE A 5 -0.59 -8.54 -11.31
N GLN A 6 -0.52 -7.69 -10.28
CA GLN A 6 0.39 -7.89 -9.12
C GLN A 6 -0.31 -7.68 -7.76
N GLY A 7 -1.61 -7.99 -7.67
CA GLY A 7 -2.34 -7.88 -6.41
C GLY A 7 -2.41 -6.46 -5.85
N GLY A 8 -2.59 -5.48 -6.74
CA GLY A 8 -2.69 -4.05 -6.38
C GLY A 8 -1.37 -3.28 -6.37
N ILE A 9 -0.23 -3.93 -6.64
CA ILE A 9 1.06 -3.24 -6.74
C ILE A 9 1.12 -2.41 -8.04
N PRO A 10 1.55 -1.13 -8.00
CA PRO A 10 1.61 -0.30 -9.19
C PRO A 10 2.66 -0.80 -10.19
N TYR A 11 2.28 -0.92 -11.47
CA TYR A 11 3.17 -1.43 -12.52
C TYR A 11 4.43 -0.57 -12.73
N TRP A 12 4.37 0.73 -12.45
CA TRP A 12 5.47 1.66 -12.65
C TRP A 12 6.65 1.44 -11.70
N ILE A 13 6.45 0.73 -10.57
CA ILE A 13 7.51 0.49 -9.61
C ILE A 13 8.62 -0.39 -10.19
N LEU A 14 8.26 -1.32 -11.08
CA LEU A 14 9.19 -2.22 -11.76
C LEU A 14 10.06 -1.48 -12.79
N GLY A 15 9.52 -0.43 -13.42
CA GLY A 15 10.28 0.41 -14.35
C GLY A 15 11.22 1.37 -13.63
N LYS A 16 10.85 1.80 -12.41
CA LYS A 16 11.67 2.71 -11.59
C LYS A 16 12.81 1.98 -10.89
N TYR A 17 12.59 0.75 -10.46
CA TYR A 17 13.56 -0.05 -9.72
C TYR A 17 13.71 -1.44 -10.35
N PRO A 18 14.73 -1.65 -11.22
CA PRO A 18 14.87 -2.90 -11.96
C PRO A 18 15.20 -4.12 -11.09
N ASN A 19 15.73 -3.91 -9.88
CA ASN A 19 16.12 -4.98 -8.93
C ASN A 19 15.24 -5.02 -7.67
N ILE A 20 14.06 -4.40 -7.69
CA ILE A 20 13.21 -4.29 -6.49
C ILE A 20 12.69 -5.65 -6.02
N LYS A 21 12.82 -5.91 -4.72
CA LYS A 21 12.19 -7.08 -4.10
C LYS A 21 10.83 -6.69 -3.53
N LEU A 22 9.78 -7.06 -4.24
CA LEU A 22 8.40 -6.80 -3.82
C LEU A 22 8.07 -7.59 -2.54
N ARG A 23 7.17 -7.03 -1.71
CA ARG A 23 6.70 -7.66 -0.45
C ARG A 23 7.83 -8.04 0.52
N THR A 24 8.96 -7.36 0.42
CA THR A 24 10.16 -7.59 1.25
C THR A 24 10.49 -6.33 2.04
N THR A 25 11.44 -6.42 2.97
CA THR A 25 12.01 -5.27 3.69
C THR A 25 12.99 -4.43 2.86
N ASP A 26 12.86 -4.48 1.54
CA ASP A 26 13.65 -3.69 0.61
C ASP A 26 13.40 -2.20 0.84
N LYS A 27 14.48 -1.40 0.86
CA LYS A 27 14.40 0.02 1.22
C LYS A 27 13.56 0.80 0.22
N ASP A 28 13.72 0.52 -1.08
CA ASP A 28 12.98 1.19 -2.14
C ASP A 28 11.50 0.81 -2.09
N PHE A 29 11.20 -0.48 -1.87
CA PHE A 29 9.83 -0.95 -1.71
C PHE A 29 9.13 -0.35 -0.49
N ILE A 30 9.79 -0.30 0.67
CA ILE A 30 9.23 0.32 1.89
C ILE A 30 8.98 1.82 1.67
N GLN A 31 9.90 2.52 1.01
CA GLN A 31 9.76 3.96 0.77
C GLN A 31 8.55 4.26 -0.12
N GLU A 32 8.40 3.56 -1.24
CA GLU A 32 7.26 3.73 -2.14
C GLU A 32 5.94 3.35 -1.46
N THR A 33 5.95 2.25 -0.69
CA THR A 33 4.79 1.84 0.10
C THR A 33 4.41 2.92 1.11
N ARG A 34 5.38 3.52 1.81
CA ARG A 34 5.15 4.62 2.76
C ARG A 34 4.51 5.83 2.08
N ILE A 35 5.02 6.24 0.93
CA ILE A 35 4.49 7.38 0.17
C ILE A 35 3.04 7.12 -0.23
N TRP A 36 2.75 5.93 -0.73
CA TRP A 36 1.40 5.54 -1.12
C TRP A 36 0.46 5.46 0.09
N MET A 37 0.90 4.83 1.19
CA MET A 37 0.13 4.74 2.43
C MET A 37 -0.18 6.12 2.99
N ASN A 38 0.76 7.07 3.00
CA ASN A 38 0.50 8.43 3.47
C ASN A 38 -0.63 9.13 2.66
N LYS A 39 -0.65 8.94 1.34
CA LYS A 39 -1.72 9.47 0.47
C LYS A 39 -3.06 8.80 0.70
N LEU A 40 -3.06 7.51 1.03
CA LEU A 40 -4.27 6.78 1.38
C LEU A 40 -4.80 7.22 2.74
N PHE A 41 -3.92 7.26 3.75
CA PHE A 41 -4.28 7.65 5.11
C PHE A 41 -4.83 9.07 5.18
N SER A 42 -4.31 10.03 4.42
CA SER A 42 -4.89 11.39 4.41
C SER A 42 -6.38 11.43 4.03
N ARG A 43 -6.86 10.44 3.26
CA ARG A 43 -8.28 10.28 2.89
C ARG A 43 -9.04 9.38 3.86
N LEU A 44 -8.38 8.38 4.43
CA LEU A 44 -9.00 7.43 5.38
C LEU A 44 -9.13 7.99 6.79
N THR A 45 -8.22 8.88 7.24
CA THR A 45 -8.23 9.47 8.59
C THR A 45 -9.60 10.01 9.00
N PRO A 46 -10.31 10.85 8.21
CA PRO A 46 -11.64 11.32 8.60
C PRO A 46 -12.71 10.22 8.65
N LEU A 47 -12.48 9.07 8.01
CA LEU A 47 -13.40 7.94 7.96
C LEU A 47 -13.14 6.91 9.08
N LEU A 48 -12.07 7.06 9.86
CA LEU A 48 -11.79 6.19 11.00
C LEU A 48 -12.82 6.44 12.11
N PHE A 49 -13.23 5.37 12.79
CA PHE A 49 -14.21 5.43 13.88
C PHE A 49 -13.80 6.40 15.00
N GLY A 50 -12.51 6.49 15.31
CA GLY A 50 -11.98 7.47 16.26
C GLY A 50 -12.21 8.95 15.87
N ASN A 51 -12.47 9.21 14.60
CA ASN A 51 -12.80 10.54 14.06
C ASN A 51 -14.28 10.67 13.66
N GLY A 52 -15.15 9.77 14.14
CA GLY A 52 -16.59 9.77 13.86
C GLY A 52 -16.97 9.10 12.53
N GLY A 53 -16.04 8.44 11.86
CA GLY A 53 -16.29 7.74 10.60
C GLY A 53 -16.72 6.27 10.78
N PRO A 54 -17.11 5.58 9.68
CA PRO A 54 -17.65 4.22 9.74
C PRO A 54 -16.59 3.11 9.83
N ILE A 55 -15.29 3.41 9.67
CA ILE A 55 -14.23 2.41 9.60
C ILE A 55 -13.76 2.01 11.01
N ILE A 56 -14.09 0.78 11.41
CA ILE A 56 -13.77 0.20 12.73
C ILE A 56 -12.53 -0.69 12.75
N LEU A 57 -12.15 -1.30 11.62
CA LEU A 57 -11.04 -2.25 11.52
C LEU A 57 -10.28 -2.05 10.21
N VAL A 58 -8.95 -2.24 10.25
CA VAL A 58 -8.06 -2.17 9.08
C VAL A 58 -7.16 -3.41 9.07
N GLN A 59 -7.06 -4.07 7.93
CA GLN A 59 -6.16 -5.20 7.72
C GLN A 59 -4.81 -4.71 7.20
N VAL A 60 -3.72 -5.07 7.88
CA VAL A 60 -2.37 -4.56 7.57
C VAL A 60 -1.69 -5.36 6.46
N THR A 61 -1.69 -6.68 6.57
CA THR A 61 -1.08 -7.57 5.58
C THR A 61 -1.88 -8.86 5.51
N PHE A 62 -1.97 -9.45 4.34
CA PHE A 62 -2.43 -10.83 4.17
C PHE A 62 -1.21 -11.74 4.10
N PHE A 63 -1.07 -12.63 5.09
CA PHE A 63 -0.04 -13.65 5.12
C PHE A 63 -0.70 -15.00 4.83
N LEU A 64 -0.35 -15.62 3.70
CA LEU A 64 -0.53 -17.06 3.54
C LEU A 64 0.84 -17.68 3.73
N THR A 65 0.90 -18.63 4.66
CA THR A 65 2.02 -19.55 4.89
C THR A 65 2.43 -20.27 3.61
#